data_AF-U6DYQ6-F1
#
_entry.id   AF-U6DYQ6-F1
#
_cell.length_a   1.000
_cell.length_b   1.000
_cell.length_c   1.000
_cell.angle_alpha   90.00
_cell.angle_beta   90.00
_cell.angle_gamma   90.00
#
_symmetry.space_group_name_H-M   'P 1'
#
loop_
_entity.id
_entity.type
_entity.pdbx_description
1 polymer ?
#
loop_
_entity_poly.entity_id
_entity_poly.type
_entity_poly.pdbx_seq_one_letter_code
_entity_poly.pdbx_strand_id
1 'polypeptide(L)'
;RLPLPEHVRADPLRTWRWHNLLVSFAHSIVSGVWAVLCLWQTPEMLVEIETAWSLSGYLLACFSAGYFIHDTVDIVISRQTRASWEYLVHHVMALGAFFAGIFWNSFVGGGVLTLLVEVSNIFLTIRMMMKINNAQHLLLYRVN
;
A
#
# COMPACT_ATOMS: atom_id res chain seq x y z
N ARG A 1 -11.76 -17.14 -8.29
CA ARG A 1 -12.12 -16.04 -9.23
C ARG A 1 -12.68 -14.91 -8.38
N LEU A 2 -12.01 -13.76 -8.32
CA LEU A 2 -12.43 -12.60 -7.52
C LEU A 2 -13.77 -12.03 -8.03
N PRO A 3 -14.61 -11.44 -7.17
CA PRO A 3 -15.87 -10.86 -7.61
C PRO A 3 -15.58 -9.68 -8.55
N LEU A 4 -15.99 -9.83 -9.81
CA LEU A 4 -15.81 -8.82 -10.85
C LEU A 4 -17.19 -8.34 -11.29
N PRO A 5 -17.55 -7.06 -11.09
CA PRO A 5 -18.82 -6.51 -11.58
C PRO A 5 -18.92 -6.64 -13.11
N GLU A 6 -20.07 -7.06 -13.62
CA GLU A 6 -20.24 -7.35 -15.06
C GLU A 6 -19.95 -6.15 -15.97
N HIS A 7 -20.27 -4.94 -15.51
CA HIS A 7 -20.00 -3.69 -16.24
C HIS A 7 -18.52 -3.24 -16.23
N VAL A 8 -17.69 -3.78 -15.34
CA VAL A 8 -16.24 -3.54 -15.31
C VAL A 8 -15.54 -4.45 -16.32
N ARG A 9 -16.11 -5.63 -16.61
CA ARG A 9 -15.56 -6.63 -17.54
C ARG A 9 -15.53 -6.16 -19.00
N ALA A 10 -16.35 -5.18 -19.36
CA ALA A 10 -16.45 -4.67 -20.72
C ALA A 10 -15.23 -3.82 -21.13
N ASP A 11 -14.46 -3.30 -20.17
CA ASP A 11 -13.30 -2.45 -20.42
C ASP A 11 -12.03 -3.10 -19.80
N PRO A 12 -11.05 -3.50 -20.62
CA PRO A 12 -9.79 -4.07 -20.15
C PRO A 12 -9.06 -3.18 -19.15
N LEU A 13 -9.12 -1.85 -19.31
CA LEU A 13 -8.47 -0.90 -18.39
C LEU A 13 -9.18 -0.86 -17.04
N ARG A 14 -10.51 -0.88 -17.00
CA ARG A 14 -11.27 -0.94 -15.74
C ARG A 14 -11.05 -2.27 -15.03
N THR A 15 -10.97 -3.37 -15.78
CA THR A 15 -10.67 -4.69 -15.23
C THR A 15 -9.27 -4.75 -14.63
N TRP A 16 -8.25 -4.22 -15.32
CA TRP A 16 -6.90 -4.11 -14.77
C TRP A 16 -6.89 -3.25 -13.51
N ARG A 17 -7.48 -2.04 -13.57
CA ARG A 17 -7.53 -1.12 -12.44
C ARG A 17 -8.23 -1.72 -11.22
N TRP A 18 -9.26 -2.52 -11.42
CA TRP A 18 -9.95 -3.23 -10.34
C TRP A 18 -9.04 -4.28 -9.68
N HIS A 19 -8.29 -5.06 -10.46
CA HIS A 19 -7.35 -6.02 -9.91
C HIS A 19 -6.20 -5.33 -9.17
N ASN A 20 -5.63 -4.28 -9.77
CA ASN A 20 -4.59 -3.48 -9.14
C ASN A 20 -5.07 -2.93 -7.78
N LEU A 21 -6.25 -2.29 -7.74
CA LEU A 21 -6.85 -1.81 -6.49
C LEU A 21 -7.14 -2.92 -5.47
N LEU A 22 -7.54 -4.11 -5.89
CA LEU A 22 -7.74 -5.24 -4.98
C LEU A 22 -6.43 -5.71 -4.35
N VAL A 23 -5.35 -5.76 -5.13
CA VAL A 23 -4.02 -6.13 -4.64
C VAL A 23 -3.51 -5.05 -3.68
N SER A 24 -3.66 -3.77 -4.03
CA SER A 24 -3.33 -2.65 -3.13
C SER A 24 -4.14 -2.70 -1.84
N PHE A 25 -5.43 -2.97 -1.92
CA PHE A 25 -6.30 -3.09 -0.74
C PHE A 25 -5.82 -4.19 0.21
N ALA A 26 -5.51 -5.37 -0.33
CA ALA A 26 -5.00 -6.48 0.46
C ALA A 26 -3.66 -6.12 1.11
N HIS A 27 -2.76 -5.46 0.37
CA HIS A 27 -1.51 -4.97 0.92
C HIS A 27 -1.73 -3.96 2.05
N SER A 28 -2.59 -2.95 1.86
CA SER A 28 -2.84 -1.92 2.86
C SER A 28 -3.44 -2.48 4.16
N ILE A 29 -4.32 -3.49 4.07
CA ILE A 29 -4.84 -4.18 5.26
C ILE A 29 -3.71 -4.87 6.01
N VAL A 30 -2.93 -5.69 5.31
CA VAL A 30 -1.88 -6.51 5.94
C VAL A 30 -0.79 -5.60 6.52
N SER A 31 -0.25 -4.70 5.70
CA SER A 31 0.84 -3.80 6.11
C SER A 31 0.42 -2.77 7.15
N GLY A 32 -0.77 -2.18 7.03
CA GLY A 32 -1.28 -1.19 7.97
C GLY A 32 -1.54 -1.78 9.35
N VAL A 33 -2.22 -2.92 9.43
CA VAL A 33 -2.45 -3.61 10.72
C VAL A 33 -1.13 -4.10 11.32
N TRP A 34 -0.24 -4.65 10.51
CA TRP A 34 1.06 -5.13 10.97
C TRP A 34 1.96 -3.98 11.44
N ALA A 35 1.93 -2.81 10.80
CA ALA A 35 2.65 -1.63 11.25
C ALA A 35 2.20 -1.19 12.65
N VAL A 36 0.89 -1.13 12.90
CA VAL A 36 0.34 -0.81 14.23
C VAL A 36 0.79 -1.85 15.27
N LEU A 37 0.76 -3.14 14.93
CA LEU A 37 1.23 -4.20 15.83
C LEU A 37 2.73 -4.10 16.12
N CYS A 38 3.55 -3.75 15.13
CA CYS A 38 4.99 -3.54 15.30
C CYS A 38 5.28 -2.41 16.30
N LEU A 39 4.58 -1.28 16.17
CA LEU A 39 4.73 -0.15 17.08
C LEU A 39 4.19 -0.43 18.48
N TRP A 40 3.14 -1.25 18.59
CA TRP A 40 2.66 -1.71 19.90
C TRP A 40 3.70 -2.60 20.60
N GLN A 41 4.33 -3.51 19.86
CA GLN A 41 5.31 -4.46 20.42
C GLN A 41 6.66 -3.82 20.74
N THR A 42 7.06 -2.79 19.99
CA THR A 42 8.35 -2.12 20.15
C THR A 42 8.15 -0.61 20.01
N PRO A 43 7.58 0.04 21.04
CA PRO A 43 7.29 1.47 21.03
C PRO A 43 8.56 2.33 20.93
N GLU A 44 9.73 1.77 21.23
CA GLU A 44 11.03 2.42 21.07
C GLU A 44 11.27 2.91 19.64
N MET A 45 10.64 2.27 18.63
CA MET A 45 10.66 2.72 17.24
C MET A 45 10.06 4.11 17.01
N LEU A 46 9.24 4.62 17.93
CA LEU A 46 8.68 5.98 17.88
C LEU A 46 9.66 7.05 18.37
N VAL A 47 10.62 6.66 19.20
CA VAL A 47 11.59 7.57 19.83
C VAL A 47 12.93 7.50 19.09
N GLU A 48 13.39 6.28 18.80
CA GLU A 48 14.67 5.99 18.16
C GLU A 48 14.46 5.49 16.72
N ILE A 49 14.00 6.37 15.84
CA ILE A 49 13.60 6.02 14.47
C ILE A 49 14.76 5.42 13.64
N GLU A 50 15.99 5.89 13.86
CA GLU A 50 17.19 5.50 13.11
C GLU A 50 17.80 4.17 13.60
N THR A 51 17.83 3.97 14.91
CA THR A 51 18.58 2.91 15.60
C THR A 51 17.69 1.76 16.08
N ALA A 52 16.42 2.03 16.37
CA ALA A 52 15.51 0.99 16.81
C ALA A 52 15.20 0.03 15.65
N TRP A 53 15.35 -1.26 15.96
CA TRP A 53 15.16 -2.35 15.03
C TRP A 53 14.31 -3.44 15.68
N SER A 54 13.42 -4.04 14.92
CA SER A 54 12.73 -5.26 15.31
C SER A 54 12.64 -6.22 14.13
N LEU A 55 12.67 -7.52 14.42
CA LEU A 55 12.51 -8.54 13.38
C LEU A 55 11.16 -8.39 12.66
N SER A 56 10.10 -8.06 13.40
CA SER A 56 8.76 -7.84 12.86
C SER A 56 8.73 -6.65 11.89
N GLY A 57 9.34 -5.52 12.28
CA GLY A 57 9.44 -4.33 11.43
C GLY A 57 10.30 -4.55 10.19
N TYR A 58 11.40 -5.31 10.32
CA TYR A 58 12.24 -5.69 9.19
C TYR A 58 11.48 -6.59 8.19
N LEU A 59 10.77 -7.61 8.68
CA LEU A 59 9.96 -8.49 7.82
C LEU A 59 8.83 -7.72 7.13
N LEU A 60 8.20 -6.78 7.85
CA LEU A 60 7.19 -5.89 7.29
C LEU A 60 7.79 -5.00 6.19
N ALA A 61 8.98 -4.43 6.39
CA ALA A 61 9.68 -3.65 5.37
C ALA A 61 10.01 -4.49 4.12
N CYS A 62 10.47 -5.73 4.29
CA CYS A 62 10.70 -6.68 3.19
C CYS A 62 9.41 -7.00 2.42
N PHE A 63 8.32 -7.29 3.15
CA PHE A 63 7.02 -7.57 2.57
C PHE A 63 6.51 -6.38 1.75
N SER A 64 6.57 -5.18 2.31
CA SER A 64 6.15 -3.96 1.63
C SER A 64 7.05 -3.60 0.46
N ALA A 65 8.37 -3.72 0.57
CA ALA A 65 9.27 -3.51 -0.55
C ALA A 65 8.91 -4.42 -1.75
N GLY A 66 8.63 -5.70 -1.50
CA GLY A 66 8.19 -6.63 -2.54
C GLY A 66 6.89 -6.18 -3.23
N TYR A 67 5.90 -5.74 -2.46
CA TYR A 67 4.65 -5.22 -3.01
C TYR A 67 4.86 -3.93 -3.82
N PHE A 68 5.60 -2.96 -3.30
CA PHE A 68 5.85 -1.68 -3.99
C PHE A 68 6.60 -1.89 -5.32
N ILE A 69 7.53 -2.85 -5.38
CA ILE A 69 8.17 -3.25 -6.64
C ILE A 69 7.14 -3.86 -7.60
N HIS A 70 6.33 -4.82 -7.13
CA HIS A 70 5.30 -5.46 -7.94
C HIS A 70 4.33 -4.43 -8.53
N ASP A 71 3.80 -3.53 -7.72
CA ASP A 71 2.82 -2.52 -8.16
C ASP A 71 3.44 -1.52 -9.16
N THR A 72 4.69 -1.11 -8.91
CA THR A 72 5.45 -0.27 -9.86
C THR A 72 5.61 -0.96 -11.22
N VAL A 73 5.98 -2.24 -11.22
CA VAL A 73 6.14 -3.03 -12.45
C VAL A 73 4.79 -3.18 -13.18
N ASP A 74 3.71 -3.46 -12.45
CA ASP A 74 2.36 -3.59 -13.02
C ASP A 74 1.89 -2.30 -13.70
N ILE A 75 2.10 -1.14 -13.08
CA ILE A 75 1.77 0.18 -13.64
C ILE A 75 2.59 0.47 -14.92
N VAL A 76 3.88 0.15 -14.91
CA VAL A 76 4.78 0.38 -16.05
C VAL A 76 4.41 -0.52 -17.23
N ILE A 77 4.18 -1.81 -16.99
CA ILE A 77 3.78 -2.77 -18.03
C ILE A 77 2.41 -2.38 -18.62
N SER A 78 1.49 -1.92 -17.79
CA SER A 78 0.15 -1.48 -18.19
C SER A 78 0.12 -0.12 -18.89
N ARG A 79 1.29 0.50 -19.12
CA ARG A 79 1.48 1.79 -19.80
C ARG A 79 0.72 2.95 -19.14
N GLN A 80 0.44 2.86 -17.85
CA GLN A 80 -0.27 3.90 -17.08
C GLN A 80 0.70 4.84 -16.34
N THR A 81 1.99 4.78 -16.63
CA THR A 81 3.05 5.56 -15.97
C THR A 81 2.77 7.06 -15.93
N ARG A 82 2.26 7.66 -17.02
CA ARG A 82 1.95 9.10 -17.06
C ARG A 82 0.75 9.47 -16.19
N ALA A 83 -0.26 8.60 -16.14
CA ALA A 83 -1.45 8.82 -15.33
C ALA A 83 -1.19 8.63 -13.83
N SER A 84 -0.19 7.80 -13.49
CA SER A 84 0.15 7.45 -12.11
C SER A 84 1.51 7.98 -11.67
N TRP A 85 2.00 9.06 -12.27
CA TRP A 85 3.36 9.58 -12.00
C TRP A 85 3.59 9.91 -10.52
N GLU A 86 2.61 10.55 -9.87
CA GLU A 86 2.69 10.88 -8.45
C GLU A 86 2.84 9.64 -7.56
N TYR A 87 2.12 8.56 -7.88
CA TYR A 87 2.22 7.27 -7.16
C TYR A 87 3.58 6.61 -7.38
N LEU A 88 4.14 6.69 -8.58
CA LEU A 88 5.46 6.12 -8.87
C LEU A 88 6.58 6.85 -8.10
N VAL A 89 6.51 8.18 -8.03
CA VAL A 89 7.46 8.97 -7.22
C VAL A 89 7.33 8.59 -5.74
N HIS A 90 6.10 8.45 -5.25
CA HIS A 90 5.86 7.95 -3.89
C HIS A 90 6.48 6.57 -3.67
N HIS A 91 6.33 5.65 -4.62
CA HIS A 91 6.90 4.30 -4.52
C HIS A 91 8.42 4.30 -4.47
N VAL A 92 9.07 5.11 -5.29
CA VAL A 92 10.54 5.21 -5.27
C VAL A 92 11.04 5.75 -3.93
N MET A 93 10.38 6.76 -3.37
CA MET A 93 10.74 7.31 -2.05
C MET A 93 10.52 6.27 -0.93
N ALA A 94 9.39 5.56 -0.94
CA ALA A 94 9.09 4.51 0.03
C ALA A 94 10.09 3.34 -0.05
N LEU A 95 10.41 2.89 -1.28
CA LEU A 95 11.43 1.86 -1.51
C LEU A 95 12.81 2.28 -1.03
N GLY A 96 13.19 3.55 -1.19
CA GLY A 96 14.43 4.08 -0.64
C GLY A 96 14.51 3.90 0.89
N ALA A 97 13.44 4.23 1.60
CA ALA A 97 13.36 4.04 3.05
C ALA A 97 13.41 2.54 3.44
N PHE A 98 12.71 1.68 2.72
CA PHE A 98 12.74 0.24 2.99
C PHE A 98 14.10 -0.38 2.71
N PHE A 99 14.79 0.01 1.63
CA PHE A 99 16.12 -0.47 1.32
C PHE A 99 17.16 -0.01 2.34
N ALA A 100 17.04 1.20 2.89
CA ALA A 100 17.85 1.62 4.04
C ALA A 100 17.72 0.64 5.21
N GLY A 101 16.47 0.29 5.57
CA GLY A 101 16.14 -0.71 6.58
C GLY A 101 16.68 -2.11 6.28
N ILE A 102 16.61 -2.54 5.03
CA ILE A 102 16.98 -3.91 4.63
C ILE A 102 18.50 -4.09 4.55
N PHE A 103 19.21 -3.16 3.91
CA PHE A 103 20.65 -3.30 3.66
C PHE A 103 21.52 -2.82 4.82
N TRP A 104 21.12 -1.75 5.52
CA TRP A 104 21.90 -1.17 6.62
C TRP A 104 21.35 -1.48 8.01
N ASN A 105 20.22 -2.20 8.12
CA ASN A 105 19.52 -2.46 9.38
C ASN A 105 19.22 -1.18 10.19
N SER A 106 19.16 -0.03 9.52
CA SER A 106 18.94 1.29 10.10
C SER A 106 17.69 1.90 9.47
N PHE A 107 16.97 2.75 10.18
CA PHE A 107 15.69 3.34 9.76
C PHE A 107 14.54 2.33 9.61
N VAL A 108 14.61 1.16 10.26
CA VAL A 108 13.48 0.21 10.26
C VAL A 108 12.25 0.82 10.93
N GLY A 109 12.42 1.53 12.05
CA GLY A 109 11.34 2.30 12.68
C GLY A 109 10.72 3.33 11.72
N GLY A 110 11.54 4.03 10.94
CA GLY A 110 11.08 4.96 9.91
C GLY A 110 10.27 4.30 8.79
N GLY A 111 10.70 3.12 8.34
CA GLY A 111 9.94 2.31 7.37
C GLY A 111 8.57 1.90 7.91
N VAL A 112 8.51 1.41 9.15
CA VAL A 112 7.25 1.03 9.83
C VAL A 112 6.33 2.25 10.00
N LEU A 113 6.87 3.39 10.42
CA LEU A 113 6.12 4.64 10.55
C LEU A 113 5.53 5.10 9.22
N THR A 114 6.30 5.00 8.14
CA THR A 114 5.84 5.36 6.79
C THR A 114 4.65 4.49 6.38
N LEU A 115 4.66 3.19 6.75
CA LEU A 115 3.56 2.26 6.48
C LEU A 115 2.28 2.53 7.28
N LEU A 116 2.29 3.41 8.29
CA LEU A 116 1.04 3.84 8.94
C LEU A 116 0.08 4.55 7.97
N VAL A 117 0.61 5.16 6.91
CA VAL A 117 -0.23 5.78 5.86
C VAL A 117 -1.13 4.75 5.17
N GLU A 118 -0.74 3.46 5.17
CA GLU A 118 -1.53 2.38 4.59
C GLU A 118 -2.85 2.17 5.33
N VAL A 119 -2.94 2.51 6.62
CA VAL A 119 -4.20 2.48 7.36
C VAL A 119 -5.23 3.43 6.73
N SER A 120 -4.79 4.64 6.34
CA SER A 120 -5.63 5.58 5.60
C SER A 120 -5.90 5.09 4.16
N ASN A 121 -4.95 4.37 3.56
CA ASN A 121 -5.07 3.84 2.21
C ASN A 121 -6.15 2.75 2.09
N ILE A 122 -6.44 2.00 3.17
CA ILE A 122 -7.57 1.05 3.24
C ILE A 122 -8.88 1.79 2.89
N PHE A 123 -9.14 2.91 3.56
CA PHE A 123 -10.33 3.73 3.37
C PHE A 123 -10.37 4.32 1.96
N LEU A 124 -9.25 4.88 1.49
CA LEU A 124 -9.15 5.46 0.16
C LEU A 124 -9.43 4.41 -0.93
N THR A 125 -8.86 3.22 -0.79
CA THR A 125 -9.01 2.14 -1.77
C THR A 125 -10.45 1.63 -1.81
N ILE A 126 -11.11 1.47 -0.66
CA ILE A 126 -12.55 1.16 -0.59
C ILE A 126 -13.38 2.21 -1.34
N ARG A 127 -13.08 3.50 -1.15
CA ARG A 127 -13.75 4.61 -1.84
C ARG A 127 -13.56 4.54 -3.35
N MET A 128 -12.34 4.27 -3.81
CA MET A 128 -12.02 4.13 -5.24
C MET A 128 -12.73 2.93 -5.86
N MET A 129 -12.77 1.79 -5.18
CA MET A 129 -13.50 0.61 -5.62
C MET A 129 -15.01 0.91 -5.73
N MET A 130 -15.62 1.56 -4.74
CA MET A 130 -17.03 1.97 -4.81
C MET A 130 -17.30 2.95 -5.96
N LYS A 131 -16.36 3.86 -6.25
CA LYS A 131 -16.46 4.80 -7.38
C LYS A 131 -16.43 4.08 -8.73
N ILE A 132 -15.54 3.10 -8.91
CA ILE A 132 -15.47 2.30 -10.14
C ILE A 132 -16.72 1.43 -10.32
N ASN A 133 -17.30 0.95 -9.23
CA ASN A 133 -18.52 0.15 -9.22
C ASN A 133 -19.83 0.99 -9.30
N ASN A 134 -19.75 2.30 -9.54
CA ASN A 134 -20.89 3.24 -9.52
C ASN A 134 -21.75 3.17 -8.23
N ALA A 135 -21.16 2.73 -7.11
CA ALA A 135 -21.85 2.50 -5.84
C ALA A 135 -21.80 3.72 -4.90
N GLN A 136 -21.68 4.92 -5.47
CA GLN A 136 -21.50 6.18 -4.72
C GLN A 136 -22.72 6.57 -3.86
N HIS A 137 -23.86 5.92 -4.09
CA HIS A 137 -25.09 6.13 -3.34
C HIS A 137 -25.09 5.44 -1.96
N LEU A 138 -24.16 4.50 -1.70
CA LEU A 138 -24.07 3.79 -0.43
C LEU A 138 -23.62 4.73 0.70
N LEU A 139 -24.19 4.54 1.90
CA LEU A 139 -23.82 5.30 3.10
C LEU A 139 -22.33 5.17 3.42
N LEU A 140 -21.74 3.99 3.16
CA LEU A 140 -20.30 3.75 3.30
C LEU A 140 -19.44 4.69 2.42
N TYR A 141 -19.91 5.10 1.24
CA TYR A 141 -19.20 6.08 0.40
C TYR A 141 -19.35 7.51 0.91
N ARG A 142 -20.44 7.83 1.63
CA ARG A 142 -20.71 9.18 2.14
C ARG A 142 -20.01 9.46 3.47
N VAL A 143 -19.84 8.43 4.30
CA VAL A 143 -19.18 8.52 5.61
C VAL A 143 -17.66 8.45 5.48
N ASN A 144 -17.16 7.77 4.45
CA ASN A 144 -15.75 7.66 4.08
C ASN A 144 -15.30 8.81 3.15
#